data_AF-A0AAV1CMD9-F1
#
_entry.id   AF-A0AAV1CMD9-F1
#
_cell.length_a   1.000
_cell.length_b   1.000
_cell.length_c   1.000
_cell.angle_alpha   90.00
_cell.angle_beta   90.00
_cell.angle_gamma   90.00
#
_symmetry.space_group_name_H-M   'P 1'
#
loop_
_entity.id
_entity.type
_entity.pdbx_description
1 polymer ?
#
loop_
_entity_poly.entity_id
_entity_poly.type
_entity_poly.pdbx_seq_one_letter_code
_entity_poly.pdbx_strand_id
1 'polypeptide(L)'
;MSGVFEGYERQYCDLSANLSRKCNAAALLPDGEQKNQEISEIKSGLDDADVLIRKMDLEARSLQPSLKATLLAKLREYKSDLNTLKRDIKKLTVPSSSQAAHEALLESGLAEVSANQRERLMMSTERLNQSTDRVKESRRLALETEDLGVSILEDLNQQRETLLQAHTKLHGVDDAIDKSKKILTSMSRRITRNKWILGSIIAFLVLAIVVVLYFKLFH
;
A
#
# COMPACT_ATOMS: atom_id res chain seq x y z
N MET A 1 2.53 14.79 3.11
CA MET A 1 2.32 13.40 3.60
C MET A 1 1.40 13.51 4.81
N SER A 2 0.30 12.75 4.87
CA SER A 2 -0.61 12.77 6.04
C SER A 2 0.10 12.08 7.21
N GLY A 3 0.32 12.80 8.32
CA GLY A 3 0.94 12.24 9.53
C GLY A 3 0.12 11.09 10.15
N VAL A 4 -1.15 10.94 9.75
CA VAL A 4 -2.03 9.85 10.18
C VAL A 4 -1.60 8.53 9.54
N PHE A 5 -1.23 8.54 8.26
CA PHE A 5 -0.73 7.35 7.56
C PHE A 5 0.58 6.85 8.18
N GLU A 6 1.53 7.74 8.43
CA GLU A 6 2.80 7.37 9.09
C GLU A 6 2.59 6.84 10.51
N GLY A 7 1.59 7.36 11.23
CA GLY A 7 1.21 6.86 12.55
C GLY A 7 0.68 5.42 12.49
N TYR A 8 -0.15 5.10 11.50
CA TYR A 8 -0.60 3.73 11.28
C TYR A 8 0.51 2.80 10.75
N GLU A 9 1.39 3.31 9.87
CA GLU A 9 2.53 2.54 9.36
C GLU A 9 3.47 2.13 10.50
N ARG A 10 3.78 3.03 11.44
CA ARG A 10 4.59 2.69 12.62
C ARG A 10 3.92 1.63 13.50
N GLN A 11 2.64 1.81 13.81
CA GLN A 11 1.90 0.84 14.62
C GLN A 11 1.85 -0.54 13.95
N TYR A 12 1.68 -0.59 12.62
CA TYR A 12 1.71 -1.83 11.86
C TYR A 12 3.08 -2.50 11.93
N CYS A 13 4.17 -1.74 11.73
CA CYS A 13 5.53 -2.26 11.79
C CYS A 13 5.86 -2.83 13.19
N ASP A 14 5.49 -2.10 14.25
CA ASP A 14 5.71 -2.54 15.63
C ASP A 14 4.92 -3.82 15.94
N LEU A 15 3.65 -3.87 15.51
CA LEU A 15 2.78 -5.03 15.69
C LEU A 15 3.28 -6.23 14.89
N SER A 16 3.67 -6.06 13.63
CA SER A 16 4.24 -7.10 12.76
C SER A 16 5.54 -7.68 13.33
N ALA A 17 6.43 -6.84 13.85
CA ALA A 17 7.66 -7.27 14.50
C ALA A 17 7.40 -8.00 15.83
N ASN A 18 6.36 -7.61 16.57
CA ASN A 18 5.92 -8.33 17.77
C ASN A 18 5.35 -9.71 17.41
N LEU A 19 4.45 -9.77 16.42
CA LEU A 19 3.82 -11.01 15.95
C LEU A 19 4.84 -11.99 15.40
N SER A 20 5.82 -11.52 14.62
CA SER A 20 6.89 -12.38 14.09
C SER A 20 7.74 -12.99 15.22
N ARG A 21 8.06 -12.21 16.27
CA ARG A 21 8.77 -12.71 17.46
C ARG A 21 7.94 -13.72 18.25
N LYS A 22 6.67 -13.40 18.51
CA LYS A 22 5.73 -14.32 19.19
C LYS A 22 5.53 -15.61 18.38
N CYS A 23 5.45 -15.53 17.06
CA CYS A 23 5.33 -16.70 16.18
C CYS A 23 6.56 -17.61 16.28
N ASN A 24 7.77 -17.05 16.24
CA ASN A 24 9.00 -17.81 16.42
C ASN A 24 9.11 -18.42 17.84
N ALA A 25 8.67 -17.70 18.87
CA ALA A 25 8.62 -18.23 20.24
C ALA A 25 7.60 -19.38 20.37
N ALA A 26 6.40 -19.21 19.81
CA ALA A 26 5.36 -20.25 19.79
C ALA A 26 5.76 -21.49 18.98
N ALA A 27 6.65 -21.34 17.99
CA ALA A 27 7.21 -22.47 17.25
C ALA A 27 8.17 -23.33 18.07
N LEU A 28 8.81 -22.76 19.11
CA LEU A 28 9.73 -23.45 20.00
C LEU A 28 9.04 -24.06 21.23
N LEU A 29 7.78 -23.70 21.49
CA LEU A 29 7.01 -24.24 22.62
C LEU A 29 6.50 -25.67 22.34
N PRO A 30 6.54 -26.57 23.33
CA PRO A 30 5.90 -27.89 23.24
C PRO A 30 4.39 -27.75 22.98
N ASP A 31 3.80 -28.72 22.27
CA ASP A 31 2.34 -28.76 22.10
C ASP A 31 1.63 -28.88 23.45
N GLY A 32 0.83 -27.86 23.79
CA GLY A 32 0.14 -27.75 25.07
C GLY A 32 -0.76 -26.52 25.13
N GLU A 33 -1.49 -26.36 26.24
CA GLU A 33 -2.41 -25.23 26.45
C GLU A 33 -1.70 -23.87 26.32
N GLN A 34 -0.45 -23.76 26.78
CA GLN A 34 0.35 -22.54 26.67
C GLN A 34 0.62 -22.14 25.21
N LYS A 35 0.93 -23.11 24.34
CA LYS A 35 1.14 -22.86 22.91
C LYS A 35 -0.18 -22.46 22.22
N ASN A 36 -1.29 -23.10 22.59
CA ASN A 36 -2.62 -22.72 22.06
C ASN A 36 -3.04 -21.31 22.48
N GLN A 37 -2.75 -20.93 23.72
CA GLN A 37 -3.01 -19.58 24.23
C GLN A 37 -2.19 -18.53 23.45
N GLU A 38 -0.89 -18.75 23.29
CA GLU A 38 0.00 -17.88 22.49
C GLU A 38 -0.47 -17.81 21.02
N ILE A 39 -0.83 -18.94 20.41
CA ILE A 39 -1.37 -18.96 19.04
C ILE A 39 -2.67 -18.14 18.93
N SER A 40 -3.55 -18.18 19.95
CA SER A 40 -4.77 -17.39 20.00
C SER A 40 -4.48 -15.89 20.07
N GLU A 41 -3.54 -15.47 20.91
CA GLU A 41 -3.09 -14.07 21.00
C GLU A 41 -2.47 -13.58 19.70
N ILE A 42 -1.64 -14.42 19.06
CA ILE A 42 -1.04 -14.09 17.77
C ILE A 42 -2.14 -13.94 16.69
N LYS A 43 -3.17 -14.79 16.69
CA LYS A 43 -4.32 -14.64 15.77
C LYS A 43 -5.07 -13.32 16.00
N SER A 44 -5.33 -12.95 17.25
CA SER A 44 -5.95 -11.65 17.56
C SER A 44 -5.11 -10.49 17.04
N GLY A 45 -3.79 -10.52 17.25
CA GLY A 45 -2.92 -9.45 16.76
C GLY A 45 -2.76 -9.44 15.23
N LEU A 46 -2.89 -10.58 14.54
CA LEU A 46 -2.99 -10.63 13.08
C LEU A 46 -4.24 -9.92 12.56
N ASP A 47 -5.36 -10.05 13.27
CA ASP A 47 -6.61 -9.37 12.91
C ASP A 47 -6.49 -7.85 13.17
N ASP A 48 -5.86 -7.44 14.27
CA ASP A 48 -5.53 -6.04 14.52
C ASP A 48 -4.62 -5.44 13.43
N ALA A 49 -3.63 -6.20 12.98
CA ALA A 49 -2.75 -5.79 11.88
C ALA A 49 -3.52 -5.66 10.55
N ASP A 50 -4.50 -6.54 10.28
CA ASP A 50 -5.40 -6.43 9.13
C ASP A 50 -6.23 -5.14 9.19
N VAL A 51 -6.75 -4.80 10.38
CA VAL A 51 -7.48 -3.54 10.62
C VAL A 51 -6.59 -2.33 10.37
N LEU A 52 -5.32 -2.35 10.78
CA LEU A 52 -4.38 -1.26 10.51
C LEU A 52 -4.10 -1.11 9.01
N ILE A 53 -3.91 -2.21 8.28
CA ILE A 53 -3.76 -2.16 6.82
C ILE A 53 -5.02 -1.55 6.18
N ARG A 54 -6.23 -1.91 6.62
CA ARG A 54 -7.47 -1.30 6.09
C ARG A 54 -7.55 0.20 6.37
N LYS A 55 -7.16 0.64 7.57
CA LYS A 55 -7.10 2.09 7.92
C LYS A 55 -6.09 2.83 7.06
N MET A 56 -4.92 2.24 6.82
CA MET A 56 -3.91 2.78 5.91
C MET A 56 -4.41 2.85 4.46
N ASP A 57 -5.17 1.86 4.00
CA ASP A 57 -5.76 1.85 2.65
C ASP A 57 -6.76 3.00 2.46
N LEU A 58 -7.65 3.20 3.45
CA LEU A 58 -8.61 4.30 3.46
C LEU A 58 -7.91 5.68 3.44
N GLU A 59 -6.87 5.83 4.24
CA GLU A 59 -6.08 7.06 4.31
C GLU A 59 -5.21 7.26 3.05
N ALA A 60 -4.74 6.18 2.42
CA ALA A 60 -4.01 6.25 1.15
C ALA A 60 -4.93 6.66 -0.02
N ARG A 61 -6.20 6.24 0.01
CA ARG A 61 -7.21 6.61 -1.00
C ARG A 61 -7.64 8.07 -0.91
N SER A 62 -7.52 8.73 0.25
CA SER A 62 -7.84 10.15 0.43
C SER A 62 -6.70 11.10 0.00
N LEU A 63 -5.52 10.56 -0.34
CA LEU A 63 -4.32 11.32 -0.72
C LEU A 63 -4.22 11.59 -2.23
N GLN A 64 -3.32 12.51 -2.60
CA GLN A 64 -3.06 12.88 -3.99
C GLN A 64 -2.60 11.68 -4.85
N PRO A 65 -2.95 11.63 -6.16
CA PRO A 65 -2.72 10.47 -7.02
C PRO A 65 -1.26 10.01 -7.13
N SER A 66 -0.30 10.94 -7.04
CA SER A 66 1.14 10.65 -7.11
C SER A 66 1.66 9.92 -5.87
N LEU A 67 1.16 10.26 -4.68
CA LEU A 67 1.50 9.60 -3.42
C LEU A 67 0.70 8.30 -3.24
N LYS A 68 -0.54 8.27 -3.73
CA LYS A 68 -1.43 7.10 -3.70
C LYS A 68 -0.77 5.85 -4.29
N ALA A 69 -0.16 5.96 -5.47
CA ALA A 69 0.46 4.82 -6.16
C ALA A 69 1.60 4.18 -5.33
N THR A 70 2.48 5.01 -4.76
CA THR A 70 3.61 4.54 -3.94
C THR A 70 3.13 3.89 -2.63
N LEU A 71 2.12 4.48 -1.99
CA LEU A 71 1.57 3.94 -0.73
C LEU A 71 0.82 2.63 -0.95
N LEU A 72 0.05 2.51 -2.04
CA LEU A 72 -0.63 1.26 -2.38
C LEU A 72 0.33 0.12 -2.73
N ALA A 73 1.46 0.43 -3.36
CA ALA A 73 2.51 -0.56 -3.60
C ALA A 73 3.06 -1.13 -2.28
N LYS A 74 3.31 -0.28 -1.28
CA LYS A 74 3.72 -0.70 0.07
C LYS A 74 2.64 -1.48 0.80
N LEU A 75 1.38 -1.03 0.73
CA LEU A 75 0.24 -1.74 1.32
C LEU A 75 0.09 -3.16 0.78
N ARG A 76 0.36 -3.37 -0.51
CA ARG A 76 0.36 -4.69 -1.13
C ARG A 76 1.46 -5.59 -0.56
N GLU A 77 2.65 -5.05 -0.32
CA GLU A 77 3.76 -5.77 0.31
C GLU A 77 3.41 -6.16 1.74
N TYR A 78 2.93 -5.21 2.55
CA TYR A 78 2.46 -5.48 3.91
C TYR A 78 1.36 -6.55 3.96
N LYS A 79 0.39 -6.50 3.04
CA LYS A 79 -0.67 -7.51 2.96
C LYS A 79 -0.15 -8.90 2.55
N SER A 80 0.91 -8.96 1.74
CA SER A 80 1.57 -10.21 1.38
C SER A 80 2.28 -10.82 2.59
N ASP A 81 3.04 -10.01 3.33
CA ASP A 81 3.79 -10.43 4.52
C ASP A 81 2.85 -10.94 5.62
N LEU A 82 1.73 -10.24 5.84
CA LEU A 82 0.70 -10.68 6.78
C LEU A 82 0.09 -12.03 6.39
N ASN A 83 -0.13 -12.26 5.10
CA ASN A 83 -0.65 -13.53 4.59
C ASN A 83 0.36 -14.68 4.75
N THR A 84 1.67 -14.42 4.57
CA THR A 84 2.69 -15.42 4.87
C THR A 84 2.69 -15.79 6.36
N LEU A 85 2.61 -14.78 7.24
CA LEU A 85 2.57 -15.01 8.69
C LEU A 85 1.31 -15.79 9.12
N LYS A 86 0.13 -15.44 8.57
CA LYS A 86 -1.13 -16.19 8.75
C LYS A 86 -0.98 -17.67 8.35
N ARG A 87 -0.27 -17.97 7.25
CA ARG A 87 -0.03 -19.36 6.82
C ARG A 87 0.87 -20.11 7.79
N ASP A 88 1.92 -19.48 8.29
CA ASP A 88 2.87 -20.14 9.19
C ASP A 88 2.24 -20.45 10.56
N ILE A 89 1.42 -19.54 11.09
CA ILE A 89 0.63 -19.80 12.30
C ILE A 89 -0.41 -20.90 12.09
N LYS A 90 -1.02 -20.97 10.90
CA LYS A 90 -1.94 -22.07 10.57
C LYS A 90 -1.22 -23.41 10.55
N LYS A 91 0.02 -23.49 10.02
CA LYS A 91 0.85 -24.70 10.09
C LYS A 91 1.20 -25.08 11.53
N LEU A 92 1.46 -24.09 12.40
CA LEU A 92 1.73 -24.29 13.83
C LEU A 92 0.51 -24.76 14.64
N THR A 93 -0.70 -24.40 14.19
CA THR A 93 -1.97 -24.76 14.84
C THR A 93 -2.47 -26.15 14.41
N VAL A 94 -2.15 -26.59 13.19
CA VAL A 94 -2.50 -27.94 12.76
C VAL A 94 -1.58 -28.87 13.53
N PRO A 95 -2.08 -29.69 14.48
CA PRO A 95 -1.25 -30.71 15.07
C PRO A 95 -0.74 -31.55 13.91
N SER A 96 0.57 -31.80 13.86
CA SER A 96 1.21 -32.73 12.94
C SER A 96 0.65 -34.14 13.19
N SER A 97 -0.61 -34.35 12.81
CA SER A 97 -1.31 -35.62 12.84
C SER A 97 -0.65 -36.62 11.88
N SER A 98 0.26 -36.14 11.02
CA SER A 98 1.14 -36.95 10.19
C SER A 98 2.28 -37.65 10.95
N GLN A 99 2.71 -37.19 12.13
CA GLN A 99 3.74 -37.88 12.91
C GLN A 99 3.15 -38.83 13.96
N ALA A 100 2.10 -38.43 14.67
CA ALA A 100 1.46 -39.30 15.67
C ALA A 100 0.67 -40.47 15.07
N ALA A 101 0.11 -40.32 13.86
CA ALA A 101 -0.61 -41.42 13.20
C ALA A 101 0.32 -42.48 12.59
N HIS A 102 1.56 -42.12 12.24
CA HIS A 102 2.51 -43.08 11.68
C HIS A 102 3.13 -43.98 12.77
N GLU A 103 3.27 -43.47 14.00
CA GLU A 103 3.70 -44.25 15.16
C GLU A 103 2.58 -45.17 15.66
N ALA A 104 1.34 -44.66 15.76
CA ALA A 104 0.20 -45.43 16.26
C ALA A 104 -0.30 -46.53 15.31
N LEU A 105 -0.02 -46.42 14.01
CA LEU A 105 -0.38 -47.45 13.01
C LEU A 105 0.57 -48.66 13.00
N LEU A 106 1.71 -48.58 13.68
CA LEU A 106 2.66 -49.70 13.82
C LEU A 106 2.36 -50.59 15.03
N GLU A 107 1.58 -50.13 16.01
CA GLU A 107 1.34 -50.86 17.26
C GLU A 107 -0.06 -51.53 17.35
N SER A 108 -1.06 -51.08 16.57
CA SER A 108 -2.44 -51.59 16.64
C SER A 108 -2.70 -52.80 15.74
N GLY A 109 -1.74 -53.72 15.68
CA GLY A 109 -1.74 -54.85 14.75
C GLY A 109 -2.01 -56.21 15.36
N LEU A 110 -2.93 -56.41 16.34
CA LEU A 110 -3.41 -57.78 16.67
C LEU A 110 -4.64 -57.99 17.57
N ALA A 111 -5.52 -57.03 17.87
CA ALA A 111 -6.66 -57.38 18.73
C ALA A 111 -7.96 -56.60 18.47
N GLU A 112 -9.00 -57.39 18.20
CA GLU A 112 -10.42 -57.10 18.48
C GLU A 112 -11.23 -56.32 17.43
N VAL A 113 -11.87 -57.07 16.53
CA VAL A 113 -12.56 -56.57 15.32
C VAL A 113 -14.07 -56.31 15.49
N SER A 114 -14.75 -56.66 16.59
CA SER A 114 -16.23 -56.66 16.57
C SER A 114 -16.94 -55.50 17.29
N ALA A 115 -16.38 -54.87 18.32
CA ALA A 115 -17.02 -53.76 19.03
C ALA A 115 -16.63 -52.36 18.48
N ASN A 116 -15.44 -52.28 17.86
CA ASN A 116 -14.82 -51.04 17.37
C ASN A 116 -15.47 -50.44 16.11
N GLN A 117 -16.39 -51.14 15.44
CA GLN A 117 -16.93 -50.69 14.16
C GLN A 117 -17.90 -49.50 14.31
N ARG A 118 -18.74 -49.50 15.36
CA ARG A 118 -19.71 -48.41 15.60
C ARG A 118 -19.03 -47.14 16.11
N GLU A 119 -18.04 -47.30 16.98
CA GLU A 119 -17.23 -46.20 17.50
C GLU A 119 -16.31 -45.61 16.41
N ARG A 120 -15.71 -46.44 15.56
CA ARG A 120 -15.00 -45.98 14.35
C ARG A 120 -15.91 -45.22 13.39
N LEU A 121 -17.16 -45.67 13.20
CA LEU A 121 -18.11 -45.00 12.31
C LEU A 121 -18.58 -43.66 12.89
N MET A 122 -18.82 -43.58 14.21
CA MET A 122 -19.13 -42.31 14.88
C MET A 122 -17.94 -41.34 14.83
N MET A 123 -16.72 -41.80 15.13
CA MET A 123 -15.51 -40.98 14.98
C MET A 123 -15.28 -40.55 13.52
N SER A 124 -15.56 -41.43 12.56
CA SER A 124 -15.50 -41.12 11.13
C SER A 124 -16.50 -40.04 10.76
N THR A 125 -17.74 -40.12 11.23
CA THR A 125 -18.80 -39.13 10.99
C THR A 125 -18.47 -37.78 11.64
N GLU A 126 -18.00 -37.77 12.89
CA GLU A 126 -17.59 -36.55 13.61
C GLU A 126 -16.47 -35.83 12.84
N ARG A 127 -15.47 -36.59 12.35
CA ARG A 127 -14.37 -36.06 11.54
C ARG A 127 -14.85 -35.51 10.20
N LEU A 128 -15.83 -36.17 9.57
CA LEU A 128 -16.38 -35.74 8.29
C LEU A 128 -17.19 -34.45 8.45
N ASN A 129 -17.95 -34.34 9.53
CA ASN A 129 -18.72 -33.14 9.85
C ASN A 129 -17.78 -31.95 10.15
N GLN A 130 -16.73 -32.17 10.94
CA GLN A 130 -15.72 -31.15 11.23
C GLN A 130 -14.94 -30.74 9.97
N SER A 131 -14.66 -31.68 9.07
CA SER A 131 -14.04 -31.38 7.78
C SER A 131 -14.99 -30.58 6.87
N THR A 132 -16.29 -30.87 6.91
CA THR A 132 -17.32 -30.16 6.14
C THR A 132 -17.46 -28.72 6.61
N ASP A 133 -17.48 -28.48 7.93
CA ASP A 133 -17.52 -27.13 8.49
C ASP A 133 -16.26 -26.33 8.13
N ARG A 134 -15.08 -26.96 8.20
CA ARG A 134 -13.82 -26.32 7.76
C ARG A 134 -13.81 -25.95 6.29
N VAL A 135 -14.34 -26.82 5.43
CA VAL A 135 -14.47 -26.53 3.98
C VAL A 135 -15.44 -25.39 3.75
N LYS A 136 -16.55 -25.34 4.49
CA LYS A 136 -17.55 -24.27 4.39
C LYS A 136 -17.01 -22.93 4.85
N GLU A 137 -16.27 -22.89 5.95
CA GLU A 137 -15.56 -21.68 6.41
C GLU A 137 -14.46 -21.25 5.43
N SER A 138 -13.64 -22.19 4.95
CA SER A 138 -12.60 -21.88 3.95
C SER A 138 -13.19 -21.35 2.65
N ARG A 139 -14.35 -21.87 2.22
CA ARG A 139 -15.07 -21.37 1.03
C ARG A 139 -15.62 -19.98 1.26
N ARG A 140 -16.18 -19.69 2.44
CA ARG A 140 -16.66 -18.35 2.80
C ARG A 140 -15.51 -17.34 2.81
N LEU A 141 -14.41 -17.68 3.45
CA LEU A 141 -13.23 -16.81 3.52
C LEU A 141 -12.59 -16.59 2.14
N ALA A 142 -12.60 -17.61 1.28
CA ALA A 142 -12.14 -17.49 -0.10
C ALA A 142 -13.04 -16.56 -0.93
N LEU A 143 -14.37 -16.65 -0.78
CA LEU A 143 -15.32 -15.77 -1.46
C LEU A 143 -15.20 -14.31 -0.98
N GLU A 144 -15.03 -14.08 0.33
CA GLU A 144 -14.76 -12.74 0.87
C GLU A 144 -13.41 -12.19 0.36
N THR A 145 -12.42 -13.06 0.14
CA THR A 145 -11.12 -12.69 -0.45
C THR A 145 -11.23 -12.42 -1.95
N GLU A 146 -12.10 -13.14 -2.67
CA GLU A 146 -12.37 -12.94 -4.09
C GLU A 146 -13.06 -11.60 -4.33
N ASP A 147 -14.10 -11.28 -3.55
CA ASP A 147 -14.81 -10.00 -3.64
C ASP A 147 -13.88 -8.81 -3.34
N LEU A 148 -13.01 -8.97 -2.33
CA LEU A 148 -11.94 -8.02 -2.04
C LEU A 148 -10.94 -7.92 -3.21
N GLY A 149 -10.60 -9.04 -3.85
CA GLY A 149 -9.72 -9.09 -5.02
C GLY A 149 -10.32 -8.40 -6.25
N VAL A 150 -11.63 -8.55 -6.48
CA VAL A 150 -12.37 -7.89 -7.56
C VAL A 150 -12.39 -6.38 -7.35
N SER A 151 -12.71 -5.92 -6.14
CA SER A 151 -12.69 -4.48 -5.80
C SER A 151 -11.28 -3.87 -5.95
N ILE A 152 -10.23 -4.65 -5.65
CA ILE A 152 -8.84 -4.22 -5.88
C ILE A 152 -8.51 -4.14 -7.37
N LEU A 153 -8.96 -5.11 -8.18
CA LEU A 153 -8.73 -5.10 -9.64
C LEU A 153 -9.43 -3.90 -10.30
N GLU A 154 -10.63 -3.58 -9.84
CA GLU A 154 -11.40 -2.43 -10.31
C GLU A 154 -10.69 -1.10 -9.97
N ASP A 155 -10.19 -0.94 -8.74
CA ASP A 155 -9.44 0.25 -8.33
C ASP A 155 -8.09 0.37 -9.08
N LEU A 156 -7.42 -0.74 -9.39
CA LEU A 156 -6.21 -0.78 -10.21
C LEU A 156 -6.48 -0.38 -11.66
N ASN A 157 -7.59 -0.82 -12.25
CA ASN A 157 -7.99 -0.42 -13.60
C ASN A 157 -8.31 1.09 -13.66
N GLN A 158 -9.05 1.61 -12.67
CA GLN A 158 -9.27 3.06 -12.56
C GLN A 158 -7.96 3.85 -12.37
N GLN A 159 -7.01 3.31 -11.60
CA GLN A 159 -5.68 3.91 -11.45
C GLN A 159 -4.87 3.91 -12.74
N ARG A 160 -4.96 2.84 -13.55
CA ARG A 160 -4.32 2.81 -14.88
C ARG A 160 -4.88 3.90 -15.79
N GLU A 161 -6.19 4.08 -15.80
CA GLU A 161 -6.86 5.08 -16.62
C GLU A 161 -6.51 6.52 -16.19
N THR A 162 -6.44 6.76 -14.87
CA THR A 162 -6.00 8.03 -14.30
C THR A 162 -4.52 8.31 -14.58
N LEU A 163 -3.66 7.29 -14.53
CA LEU A 163 -2.23 7.42 -14.85
C LEU A 163 -2.02 7.70 -16.34
N LEU A 164 -2.80 7.08 -17.23
CA LEU A 164 -2.81 7.41 -18.65
C LEU A 164 -3.28 8.84 -18.90
N GLN A 165 -4.33 9.31 -18.22
CA GLN A 165 -4.78 10.71 -18.31
C GLN A 165 -3.74 11.71 -17.75
N ALA A 166 -3.06 11.37 -16.66
CA ALA A 166 -1.98 12.18 -16.12
C ALA A 166 -0.79 12.24 -17.09
N HIS A 167 -0.48 11.15 -17.79
CA HIS A 167 0.54 11.09 -18.83
C HIS A 167 0.18 11.99 -20.03
N THR A 168 -1.11 12.07 -20.39
CA THR A 168 -1.62 13.00 -21.41
C THR A 168 -1.60 14.46 -20.94
N LYS A 169 -1.91 14.74 -19.67
CA LYS A 169 -1.81 16.10 -19.09
C LYS A 169 -0.37 16.56 -18.85
N LEU A 170 0.59 15.66 -18.72
CA LEU A 170 2.02 15.97 -18.65
C LEU A 170 2.58 16.53 -19.98
N HIS A 171 1.98 16.17 -21.13
CA HIS A 171 2.27 16.85 -22.40
C HIS A 171 1.56 18.21 -22.54
N GLY A 172 0.59 18.53 -21.69
CA GLY A 172 -0.09 19.84 -21.65
C GLY A 172 0.63 20.90 -20.82
N VAL A 173 1.71 20.54 -20.11
CA VAL A 173 2.50 21.48 -19.31
C VAL A 173 3.41 22.34 -20.19
N ASP A 174 3.79 21.88 -21.38
CA ASP A 174 4.50 22.71 -22.35
C ASP A 174 3.63 23.86 -22.88
N ASP A 175 2.31 23.68 -22.97
CA ASP A 175 1.38 24.68 -23.50
C ASP A 175 1.07 25.80 -22.47
N ALA A 176 1.15 25.48 -21.17
CA ALA A 176 1.06 26.46 -20.09
C ALA A 176 2.38 27.24 -19.89
N ILE A 177 3.52 26.62 -20.19
CA ILE A 177 4.83 27.28 -20.22
C ILE A 177 4.93 28.23 -21.43
N ASP A 178 4.35 27.87 -22.58
CA ASP A 178 4.34 28.75 -23.76
C ASP A 178 3.43 29.97 -23.57
N LYS A 179 2.27 29.81 -22.90
CA LYS A 179 1.40 30.94 -22.49
C LYS A 179 2.07 31.88 -21.49
N SER A 180 2.87 31.35 -20.55
CA SER A 180 3.61 32.16 -19.58
C SER A 180 4.77 32.94 -20.22
N LYS A 181 5.49 32.33 -21.19
CA LYS A 181 6.52 33.01 -21.98
C LYS A 181 5.96 34.13 -22.86
N LYS A 182 4.77 33.94 -23.43
CA LYS A 182 4.09 34.93 -24.29
C LYS A 182 3.64 36.19 -23.53
N ILE A 183 3.17 36.05 -22.29
CA ILE A 183 2.80 37.18 -21.45
C ILE A 183 4.06 37.95 -20.99
N LEU A 184 5.12 37.24 -20.59
CA LEU A 184 6.37 37.87 -20.13
C LEU A 184 7.11 38.63 -21.25
N THR A 185 7.15 38.09 -22.47
CA THR A 185 7.72 38.77 -23.65
C THR A 185 6.90 39.99 -24.08
N SER A 186 5.57 39.98 -23.91
CA SER A 186 4.72 41.14 -24.21
C SER A 186 4.93 42.32 -23.25
N MET A 187 5.22 42.04 -21.96
CA MET A 187 5.58 43.07 -20.98
C MET A 187 7.01 43.60 -21.17
N SER A 188 7.97 42.72 -21.48
CA SER A 188 9.38 43.11 -21.67
C SER A 188 9.60 44.05 -22.87
N ARG A 189 8.85 43.87 -23.96
CA ARG A 189 8.92 44.74 -25.15
C ARG A 189 8.45 46.18 -24.87
N ARG A 190 7.44 46.37 -24.02
CA ARG A 190 6.94 47.72 -23.67
C ARG A 190 7.96 48.52 -22.87
N ILE A 191 8.67 47.88 -21.95
CA ILE A 191 9.71 48.52 -21.12
C ILE A 191 10.92 48.91 -21.97
N THR A 192 11.35 48.06 -22.89
CA THR A 192 12.51 48.34 -23.75
C THR A 192 12.25 49.50 -24.70
N ARG A 193 11.05 49.60 -25.27
CA ARG A 193 10.68 50.72 -26.16
C ARG A 193 10.67 52.06 -25.42
N ASN A 194 10.12 52.11 -24.20
CA ASN A 194 10.09 53.33 -23.41
C ASN A 194 11.51 53.80 -23.02
N LYS A 195 12.42 52.85 -22.73
CA LYS A 195 13.84 53.17 -22.48
C LYS A 195 14.53 53.81 -23.69
N TRP A 196 14.28 53.31 -24.90
CA TRP A 196 14.83 53.87 -26.14
C TRP A 196 14.28 55.27 -26.47
N ILE A 197 12.97 55.49 -26.31
CA ILE A 197 12.36 56.81 -26.53
C ILE A 197 12.95 57.84 -25.56
N LEU A 198 13.06 57.48 -24.27
CA LEU A 198 13.65 58.38 -23.27
C LEU A 198 15.13 58.70 -23.58
N GLY A 199 15.91 57.69 -23.97
CA GLY A 199 17.31 57.89 -24.37
C GLY A 199 17.46 58.81 -25.58
N SER A 200 16.59 58.67 -26.59
CA SER A 200 16.60 59.52 -27.79
C SER A 200 16.28 60.99 -27.47
N ILE A 201 15.34 61.24 -26.56
CA ILE A 201 14.98 62.61 -26.14
C ILE A 201 16.16 63.28 -25.42
N ILE A 202 16.81 62.54 -24.50
CA ILE A 202 18.00 63.05 -23.79
C ILE A 202 19.13 63.36 -24.78
N ALA A 203 19.42 62.46 -25.71
CA ALA A 203 20.46 62.67 -26.72
C ALA A 203 20.18 63.90 -27.59
N PHE A 204 18.93 64.10 -28.02
CA PHE A 204 18.53 65.28 -28.80
C PHE A 204 18.71 66.58 -28.00
N LEU A 205 18.35 66.57 -26.71
CA LEU A 205 18.47 67.74 -25.84
C LEU A 205 19.95 68.12 -25.61
N VAL A 206 20.81 67.12 -25.42
CA VAL A 206 22.27 67.32 -25.32
C VAL A 206 22.83 67.87 -26.63
N LEU A 207 22.42 67.33 -27.78
CA LEU A 207 22.85 67.82 -29.09
C LEU A 207 22.46 69.29 -29.29
N ALA A 208 21.23 69.67 -28.94
CA ALA A 208 20.75 71.04 -29.04
C ALA A 208 21.59 72.01 -28.18
N ILE A 209 21.94 71.61 -26.96
CA ILE A 209 22.82 72.39 -26.08
C ILE A 209 24.21 72.55 -26.70
N VAL A 210 24.79 71.47 -27.24
CA VAL A 210 26.11 71.51 -27.91
C VAL A 210 26.08 72.45 -29.12
N VAL A 211 25.03 72.40 -29.93
CA VAL A 211 24.87 73.29 -31.09
C VAL A 211 24.77 74.76 -30.66
N VAL A 212 23.97 75.07 -29.64
CA VAL A 212 23.85 76.45 -29.11
C VAL A 212 25.19 76.93 -28.56
N LEU A 213 25.91 76.09 -27.82
CA LEU A 213 27.24 76.44 -27.31
C LEU A 213 28.23 76.66 -28.45
N TYR A 214 28.21 75.82 -29.48
CA TYR A 214 29.07 75.99 -30.66
C TYR A 214 28.80 77.31 -31.37
N PHE A 215 27.53 77.63 -31.65
CA PHE A 215 27.17 78.91 -32.25
C PHE A 215 27.55 80.11 -31.36
N LYS A 216 27.43 80.01 -30.03
CA LYS A 216 27.82 81.07 -29.10
C LYS A 216 29.34 81.23 -28.95
N LEU A 217 30.12 80.17 -29.17
CA LEU A 217 31.59 80.20 -29.04
C LEU A 217 32.29 80.58 -30.35
N PHE A 218 31.73 80.20 -31.49
CA PHE A 218 32.29 80.48 -32.82
C PHE A 218 31.67 81.69 -33.53
N HIS A 219 30.57 82.26 -33.00
CA HIS A 219 29.98 83.53 -33.44
C HIS A 219 29.95 84.51 -32.27
#